data_AF-A0A7S5GGJ3-F1
#
_entry.id   AF-A0A7S5GGJ3-F1
#
_cell.length_a   1.000
_cell.length_b   1.000
_cell.length_c   1.000
_cell.angle_alpha   90.00
_cell.angle_beta   90.00
_cell.angle_gamma   90.00
#
_symmetry.space_group_name_H-M   'P 1'
#
loop_
_entity.id
_entity.type
_entity.pdbx_description
1 polymer ?
#
loop_
_entity_poly.entity_id
_entity_poly.type
_entity_poly.pdbx_seq_one_letter_code
_entity_poly.pdbx_strand_id
1 'polypeptide(L)' 'MKNEIDIRRGRHCVFMMHVHLVFITKYRRKIFDQDAIKTVQLLCQRLR' A
#
# COMPACT_ATOMS: atom_id res chain seq x y z
N MET A 1 -18.80 6.31 19.36
CA MET A 1 -17.77 5.85 18.38
C MET A 1 -16.78 6.98 18.20
N LYS A 2 -15.52 6.78 18.62
CA LYS A 2 -14.44 7.76 18.40
C LYS A 2 -13.96 7.59 16.96
N ASN A 3 -14.34 8.50 16.08
CA ASN A 3 -13.76 8.60 14.75
C ASN A 3 -12.44 9.38 14.86
N GLU A 4 -11.43 8.77 15.50
CA GLU A 4 -10.09 9.34 15.53
C GLU A 4 -9.43 9.09 14.18
N ILE A 5 -9.55 10.08 13.30
CA ILE A 5 -8.84 10.11 12.04
C ILE A 5 -7.43 10.64 12.34
N ASP A 6 -6.43 9.76 12.33
CA ASP A 6 -5.04 10.13 12.58
C ASP A 6 -4.45 10.84 11.34
N ILE A 7 -4.73 12.14 11.25
CA ILE A 7 -4.29 12.97 10.14
C ILE A 7 -2.84 13.38 10.37
N ARG A 8 -1.95 13.04 9.43
CA ARG A 8 -0.53 13.42 9.50
C ARG A 8 -0.40 14.94 9.40
N ARG A 9 0.31 15.53 10.37
CA ARG A 9 0.59 16.98 10.44
C ARG A 9 2.08 17.23 10.26
N GLY A 10 2.44 18.04 9.26
CA GLY A 10 3.73 18.68 9.11
C GLY A 10 3.72 20.12 9.63
N ARG A 11 4.88 20.79 9.61
CA ARG A 11 5.05 22.14 10.18
C ARG A 11 4.09 23.19 9.59
N HIS A 12 3.68 23.02 8.32
CA HIS A 12 2.73 23.90 7.62
C HIS A 12 1.70 23.15 6.73
N CYS A 13 1.62 21.80 6.81
CA CYS A 13 0.70 21.00 5.99
C CYS A 13 0.00 19.93 6.80
N VAL A 14 -1.31 19.78 6.62
CA VAL A 14 -2.12 18.70 7.20
C VAL A 14 -2.65 17.86 6.04
N PHE A 15 -2.35 16.56 6.00
CA PHE A 15 -2.70 15.72 4.85
C PHE A 15 -3.17 14.33 5.27
N MET A 16 -4.19 13.83 4.57
CA MET A 16 -4.70 12.46 4.69
C MET A 16 -4.83 11.87 3.29
N MET A 17 -3.72 11.35 2.76
CA MET A 17 -3.67 10.74 1.43
C MET A 17 -3.85 9.23 1.52
N HIS A 18 -5.05 8.75 1.19
CA HIS A 18 -5.31 7.32 0.95
C HIS A 18 -5.12 7.03 -0.54
N VAL A 19 -4.15 6.18 -0.88
CA VAL A 19 -3.87 5.80 -2.27
C VAL A 19 -4.13 4.31 -2.45
N HIS A 20 -4.89 3.96 -3.50
CA HIS A 20 -5.08 2.58 -3.92
C HIS A 20 -4.07 2.24 -5.00
N LEU A 21 -3.11 1.38 -4.69
CA LEU A 21 -2.07 0.96 -5.62
C LEU A 21 -2.37 -0.46 -6.10
N VAL A 22 -2.48 -0.64 -7.42
CA VAL A 22 -2.78 -1.93 -8.07
C VAL A 22 -1.70 -2.23 -9.09
N PHE A 23 -1.17 -3.46 -9.06
CA PHE A 23 -0.13 -3.91 -9.98
C PHE A 23 -0.59 -5.10 -10.82
N ILE A 24 -0.07 -5.18 -12.05
CA ILE A 24 -0.30 -6.29 -12.97
C ILE A 24 1.03 -6.93 -13.36
N THR A 25 0.98 -8.23 -13.70
CA THR A 25 2.16 -8.95 -14.21
C THR A 25 2.45 -8.51 -15.64
N LYS A 26 3.73 -8.50 -16.01
CA LYS A 26 4.13 -8.36 -17.41
C LYS A 26 3.46 -9.49 -18.21
N TYR A 27 2.73 -9.13 -19.26
CA TYR A 27 1.91 -10.03 -20.08
C TYR A 27 0.69 -10.66 -19.39
N ARG A 28 0.23 -10.14 -18.23
CA ARG A 28 -0.99 -10.60 -17.52
C ARG A 28 -1.04 -12.11 -17.26
N ARG A 29 0.12 -12.76 -17.16
CA ARG A 29 0.20 -14.18 -16.84
C ARG A 29 -0.22 -14.41 -15.39
N LYS A 30 -0.87 -15.55 -15.12
CA LYS A 30 -1.28 -15.98 -13.77
C LYS A 30 -0.08 -16.55 -13.00
N ILE A 31 0.94 -15.73 -12.76
CA ILE A 31 2.19 -16.10 -12.06
C ILE A 31 2.20 -15.72 -10.58
N PHE A 32 1.12 -15.13 -10.07
CA PHE A 32 0.98 -14.87 -8.64
C PHE A 32 0.58 -16.16 -7.93
N ASP A 33 1.57 -17.04 -7.74
CA ASP A 33 1.49 -18.15 -6.80
C ASP A 33 1.71 -17.66 -5.37
N GLN A 34 1.66 -18.59 -4.42
CA GLN A 34 1.71 -18.26 -3.00
C GLN A 34 3.04 -17.64 -2.56
N ASP A 35 4.16 -18.01 -3.19
CA ASP A 35 5.48 -17.49 -2.84
C ASP A 35 5.77 -16.13 -3.49
N ALA A 36 5.30 -15.93 -4.73
CA ALA A 36 5.28 -14.63 -5.38
C ALA A 36 4.47 -13.62 -4.58
N ILE A 37 3.29 -14.01 -4.07
CA ILE A 37 2.45 -13.15 -3.23
C ILE A 37 3.16 -12.78 -1.93
N LYS A 38 3.77 -13.74 -1.22
CA LYS A 38 4.54 -13.46 0.01
C LYS A 38 5.66 -12.45 -0.25
N THR A 39 6.39 -12.64 -1.35
CA THR A 39 7.50 -11.76 -1.72
C THR A 39 7.01 -10.33 -1.98
N VAL A 40 5.92 -10.17 -2.75
CA VAL A 40 5.33 -8.85 -3.02
C VAL A 40 4.81 -8.20 -1.74
N GLN A 41 4.18 -8.97 -0.85
CA GLN A 41 3.71 -8.45 0.45
C GLN A 41 4.87 -7.93 1.30
N LEU A 42 5.98 -8.68 1.39
CA LEU A 42 7.17 -8.24 2.13
C LEU A 42 7.78 -6.98 1.52
N LEU A 43 7.84 -6.87 0.19
CA LEU A 43 8.34 -5.68 -0.49
C LEU A 43 7.46 -4.46 -0.19
N CYS A 44 6.14 -4.61 -0.31
CA CYS A 44 5.18 -3.53 -0.08
C CYS A 44 5.15 -3.05 1.38
N GLN A 45 5.41 -3.93 2.34
CA GLN A 45 5.50 -3.55 3.76
C GLN A 45 6.70 -2.65 4.07
N ARG A 46 7.79 -2.74 3.29
CA ARG A 46 8.98 -1.88 3.44
C ARG A 46 8.78 -0.46 2.90
N LEU A 47 7.71 -0.24 2.14
CA LEU A 47 7.35 1.07 1.58
C LEU A 47 6.46 1.89 2.54
N ARG A 48 6.24 1.40 3.76
CA ARG A 48 5.38 2.05 4.78
C ARG A 48 6.13 3.10 5.59
#